data_AF-A0A505I5N0-F1
#
_entry.id   AF-A0A505I5N0-F1
#
_cell.length_a   1.000
_cell.length_b   1.000
_cell.length_c   1.000
_cell.angle_alpha   90.00
_cell.angle_beta   90.00
_cell.angle_gamma   90.00
#
_symmetry.space_group_name_H-M   'P 1'
#
loop_
_entity.id
_entity.type
_entity.pdbx_description
1 polymer ?
#
loop_
_entity_poly.entity_id
_entity_poly.type
_entity_poly.pdbx_seq_one_letter_code
_entity_poly.pdbx_strand_id
1 'polypeptide(L)'
;MEPQNLQAASTYINNVLLARGLLKSGQPIDFANPEDEEGGTAATMGRIINLVNDLVLRRDREAEHRENLATTIRTLRAEESQKTAELEKVKTKASELTRSLALAEAQERALKANASSADSTIRGLKEQVQRMKTTIQQVRAQCANDIRKRDLEMQKLKSHLAERQRGKREGLSMTTININPAASQSSRSRLAAGGEGINDPGYSLKQETNDFLTELCQNLSDENDTLISLARNTVETLKDLQGLSQAEDEDKSATGMASVGAGRSLQGSVTALPTSCDELSAQMDHVLEHLRTLLTNPSLGENGKPVEPGRYDDGWLA
;
A
#
# COMPACT_ATOMS: atom_id res chain seq x y z
N MET A 1 -52.57 -42.56 63.78
CA MET A 1 -51.37 -41.71 63.95
C MET A 1 -51.25 -41.42 65.44
N GLU A 2 -50.13 -41.76 66.09
CA GLU A 2 -49.96 -41.49 67.52
C GLU A 2 -49.96 -39.98 67.81
N PRO A 3 -50.66 -39.50 68.85
CA PRO A 3 -50.76 -38.09 69.18
C PRO A 3 -49.41 -37.45 69.51
N GLN A 4 -48.47 -38.22 70.08
CA GLN A 4 -47.10 -37.78 70.36
C GLN A 4 -46.32 -37.41 69.08
N ASN A 5 -46.61 -38.08 67.96
CA ASN A 5 -45.97 -37.80 66.67
C ASN A 5 -46.52 -36.50 66.06
N LEU A 6 -47.80 -36.21 66.26
CA LEU A 6 -48.43 -34.96 65.79
C LEU A 6 -47.94 -33.73 66.58
N GLN A 7 -47.73 -33.86 67.88
CA GLN A 7 -47.23 -32.77 68.73
C GLN A 7 -45.76 -32.42 68.42
N ALA A 8 -44.94 -33.44 68.17
CA ALA A 8 -43.57 -33.25 67.70
C ALA A 8 -43.53 -32.58 66.31
N ALA A 9 -44.38 -33.01 65.38
CA ALA A 9 -44.51 -32.41 64.05
C ALA A 9 -45.01 -30.96 64.12
N SER A 10 -46.00 -30.66 64.97
CA SER A 10 -46.51 -29.32 65.23
C SER A 10 -45.40 -28.38 65.73
N THR A 11 -44.60 -28.85 66.68
CA THR A 11 -43.45 -28.09 67.21
C THR A 11 -42.39 -27.84 66.13
N TYR A 12 -42.06 -28.86 65.33
CA TYR A 12 -41.12 -28.73 64.22
C TYR A 12 -41.59 -27.71 63.18
N ILE A 13 -42.85 -27.79 62.75
CA ILE A 13 -43.44 -26.85 61.78
C ILE A 13 -43.40 -25.43 62.33
N ASN A 14 -43.80 -25.21 63.58
CA ASN A 14 -43.76 -23.89 64.19
C ASN A 14 -42.34 -23.30 64.23
N ASN A 15 -41.31 -24.11 64.53
CA ASN A 15 -39.92 -23.65 64.47
C ASN A 15 -39.50 -23.23 63.06
N VAL A 16 -39.92 -23.97 62.03
CA VAL A 16 -39.65 -23.62 60.62
C VAL A 16 -40.38 -22.34 60.22
N LEU A 17 -41.66 -22.22 60.57
CA LEU A 17 -42.46 -21.03 60.27
C LEU A 17 -41.90 -19.79 60.96
N LEU A 18 -41.45 -19.92 62.21
CA LEU A 18 -40.80 -18.85 62.95
C LEU A 18 -39.50 -18.41 62.28
N ALA A 19 -38.62 -19.37 61.94
CA ALA A 19 -37.36 -19.09 61.27
C ALA A 19 -37.53 -18.45 59.88
N ARG A 20 -38.67 -18.69 59.23
CA ARG A 20 -39.05 -18.09 57.93
C ARG A 20 -39.83 -16.79 58.06
N GLY A 21 -40.14 -16.34 59.28
CA GLY A 21 -40.87 -15.10 59.57
C GLY A 21 -42.36 -15.15 59.22
N LEU A 22 -42.97 -16.35 59.21
CA LEU A 22 -44.36 -16.57 58.81
C LEU A 22 -45.34 -16.58 60.00
N LEU A 23 -44.84 -16.59 61.24
CA LEU A 23 -45.66 -16.43 62.44
C LEU A 23 -45.77 -14.94 62.79
N LYS A 24 -46.86 -14.30 62.37
CA LYS A 24 -47.08 -12.83 62.51
C LYS A 24 -47.00 -12.31 63.94
N SER A 25 -47.37 -13.12 64.93
CA SER A 25 -47.38 -12.76 66.36
C SER A 25 -46.35 -13.54 67.20
N GLY A 26 -45.54 -14.41 66.58
CA GLY A 26 -44.68 -15.36 67.29
C GLY A 26 -45.43 -16.46 68.06
N GLN A 27 -46.77 -16.44 68.04
CA GLN A 27 -47.61 -17.47 68.64
C GLN A 27 -47.57 -18.75 67.79
N PRO A 28 -47.26 -19.92 68.39
CA PRO A 28 -47.33 -21.18 67.67
C PRO A 28 -48.78 -21.52 67.32
N ILE A 29 -48.97 -22.22 66.21
CA ILE A 29 -50.27 -22.77 65.81
C ILE A 29 -50.32 -24.22 66.29
N ASP A 30 -51.36 -24.62 67.04
CA ASP A 30 -51.52 -26.02 67.43
C ASP A 30 -52.11 -26.85 66.28
N PHE A 31 -51.23 -27.54 65.55
CA PHE A 31 -51.62 -28.48 64.50
C PHE A 31 -52.05 -29.86 65.02
N ALA A 32 -51.75 -30.19 66.28
CA ALA A 32 -52.03 -31.51 66.84
C ALA A 32 -53.46 -31.57 67.40
N ASN A 33 -53.87 -30.55 68.14
CA ASN A 33 -55.21 -30.42 68.72
C ASN A 33 -55.82 -29.04 68.39
N PRO A 34 -56.40 -28.86 67.19
CA PRO A 34 -56.92 -27.56 66.78
C PRO A 34 -58.14 -27.07 67.59
N GLU A 35 -58.74 -27.95 68.41
CA GLU A 35 -59.89 -27.66 69.27
C GLU A 35 -59.49 -26.98 70.60
N ASP A 36 -58.24 -27.16 71.03
CA ASP A 36 -57.72 -26.69 72.33
C ASP A 36 -57.32 -25.19 72.30
N GLU A 37 -57.23 -24.58 71.12
CA GLU A 37 -56.94 -23.15 70.97
C GLU A 37 -58.14 -22.25 71.27
N GLU A 38 -57.85 -21.03 71.76
CA GLU A 38 -58.85 -20.00 72.06
C GLU A 38 -59.62 -19.59 70.77
N GLY A 39 -60.90 -19.95 70.70
CA GLY A 39 -61.73 -19.80 69.49
C GLY A 39 -62.03 -21.10 68.74
N GLY A 40 -61.52 -22.24 69.24
CA GLY A 40 -61.77 -23.58 68.72
C GLY A 40 -61.23 -23.82 67.32
N THR A 41 -61.64 -24.94 66.72
CA THR A 41 -61.13 -25.42 65.42
C THR A 41 -61.22 -24.37 64.31
N ALA A 42 -62.27 -23.55 64.29
CA ALA A 42 -62.47 -22.53 63.26
C ALA A 42 -61.40 -21.42 63.30
N ALA A 43 -60.97 -21.00 64.49
CA ALA A 43 -59.94 -19.98 64.65
C ALA A 43 -58.55 -20.49 64.22
N THR A 44 -58.21 -21.71 64.65
CA THR A 44 -56.97 -22.40 64.26
C THR A 44 -56.90 -22.59 62.74
N MET A 45 -57.99 -23.08 62.13
CA MET A 45 -58.07 -23.25 60.68
C MET A 45 -57.98 -21.92 59.92
N GLY A 46 -58.54 -20.83 60.46
CA GLY A 46 -58.36 -19.48 59.90
C GLY A 46 -56.90 -19.03 59.89
N ARG A 47 -56.13 -19.31 60.95
CA ARG A 47 -54.67 -19.03 60.99
C ARG A 47 -53.90 -19.87 59.98
N ILE A 48 -54.25 -21.15 59.84
CA ILE A 48 -53.63 -22.05 58.86
C ILE A 48 -53.90 -21.56 57.42
N ILE A 49 -55.14 -21.19 57.10
CA ILE A 49 -55.50 -20.67 55.77
C ILE A 49 -54.72 -19.38 55.46
N ASN A 50 -54.62 -18.45 56.41
CA ASN A 50 -53.83 -17.23 56.24
C ASN A 50 -52.35 -17.53 56.03
N LEU A 51 -51.79 -18.49 56.77
CA LEU A 51 -50.41 -18.95 56.58
C LEU A 51 -50.19 -19.53 55.18
N VAL A 52 -51.09 -20.40 54.72
CA VAL A 52 -51.03 -20.98 53.38
C VAL A 52 -51.11 -19.89 52.32
N ASN A 53 -52.01 -18.92 52.48
CA ASN A 53 -52.12 -17.77 51.58
C ASN A 53 -50.82 -16.97 51.53
N ASP A 54 -50.23 -16.65 52.69
CA ASP A 54 -48.95 -15.93 52.77
C ASP A 54 -47.81 -16.71 52.09
N LEU A 55 -47.78 -18.04 52.24
CA LEU A 55 -46.81 -18.92 51.59
C LEU A 55 -46.97 -18.94 50.07
N VAL A 56 -48.21 -19.01 49.57
CA VAL A 56 -48.50 -18.97 48.13
C VAL A 56 -48.07 -17.62 47.56
N LEU A 57 -48.51 -16.51 48.16
CA LEU A 57 -48.13 -15.16 47.71
C LEU A 57 -46.62 -14.93 47.75
N ARG A 58 -45.93 -15.44 48.78
CA ARG A 58 -44.47 -15.34 48.86
C ARG A 58 -43.79 -16.16 47.78
N ARG A 59 -44.24 -17.40 47.55
CA ARG A 59 -43.71 -18.26 46.49
C ARG A 59 -43.89 -17.64 45.11
N ASP A 60 -45.04 -17.05 44.85
CA ASP A 60 -45.34 -16.42 43.56
C ASP A 60 -44.45 -15.20 43.32
N ARG A 61 -44.28 -14.32 44.33
CA ARG A 61 -43.32 -13.20 44.26
C ARG A 61 -41.88 -13.68 44.08
N GLU A 62 -41.45 -14.69 44.81
CA GLU A 62 -40.10 -15.26 44.68
C GLU A 62 -39.89 -15.95 43.32
N ALA A 63 -40.94 -16.48 42.69
CA ALA A 63 -40.88 -17.03 41.34
C ALA A 63 -40.74 -15.91 40.30
N GLU A 64 -41.55 -14.86 40.39
CA GLU A 64 -41.50 -13.68 39.51
C GLU A 64 -40.15 -12.96 39.61
N HIS A 65 -39.62 -12.76 40.82
CA HIS A 65 -38.29 -12.17 41.02
C HIS A 65 -37.17 -13.01 40.40
N ARG A 66 -37.25 -14.34 40.51
CA ARG A 66 -36.27 -15.24 39.89
C ARG A 66 -36.36 -15.20 38.36
N GLU A 67 -37.57 -15.11 37.81
CA GLU A 67 -37.77 -14.95 36.37
C GLU A 67 -37.21 -13.62 35.87
N ASN A 68 -37.52 -12.51 36.53
CA ASN A 68 -37.00 -11.18 36.21
C ASN A 68 -35.47 -11.10 36.31
N LEU A 69 -34.88 -11.78 37.29
CA LEU A 69 -33.42 -11.87 37.39
C LEU A 69 -32.84 -12.70 36.24
N ALA A 70 -33.48 -13.83 35.91
CA ALA A 70 -33.04 -14.69 34.81
C ALA A 70 -33.15 -13.98 33.45
N THR A 71 -34.21 -13.20 33.21
CA THR A 71 -34.32 -12.38 31.99
C THR A 71 -33.23 -11.32 31.94
N THR A 72 -33.00 -10.58 33.02
CA THR A 72 -31.92 -9.59 33.12
C THR A 72 -30.53 -10.20 32.86
N ILE A 73 -30.25 -11.40 33.40
CA ILE A 73 -28.97 -12.08 33.14
C ILE A 73 -28.84 -12.46 31.66
N ARG A 74 -29.92 -12.92 31.02
CA ARG A 74 -29.90 -13.25 29.59
C ARG A 74 -29.67 -12.00 28.72
N THR A 75 -30.34 -10.89 29.03
CA THR A 75 -30.15 -9.63 28.29
C THR A 75 -28.73 -9.10 28.46
N LEU A 76 -28.20 -9.08 29.69
CA LEU A 76 -26.82 -8.65 29.95
C LEU A 76 -25.79 -9.51 29.21
N ARG A 77 -25.97 -10.83 29.15
CA ARG A 77 -25.09 -11.72 28.38
C ARG A 77 -25.17 -11.47 26.88
N ALA A 78 -26.37 -11.22 26.35
CA ALA A 78 -26.54 -10.88 24.94
C ALA A 78 -25.85 -9.54 24.60
N GLU A 79 -26.03 -8.53 25.45
CA GLU A 79 -25.37 -7.22 25.31
C GLU A 79 -23.84 -7.32 25.43
N GLU A 80 -23.33 -8.11 26.39
CA GLU A 80 -21.90 -8.36 26.55
C GLU A 80 -21.30 -9.02 25.30
N SER A 81 -21.98 -10.05 24.77
CA SER A 81 -21.57 -10.70 23.53
C SER A 81 -21.57 -9.73 22.35
N GLN A 82 -22.60 -8.87 22.23
CA GLN A 82 -22.68 -7.88 21.17
C GLN A 82 -21.54 -6.84 21.28
N LYS A 83 -21.33 -6.29 22.47
CA LYS A 83 -20.26 -5.30 22.73
C LYS A 83 -18.87 -5.90 22.47
N THR A 84 -18.65 -7.16 22.82
CA THR A 84 -17.39 -7.86 22.54
C THR A 84 -17.15 -7.97 21.03
N ALA A 85 -18.19 -8.31 20.25
CA ALA A 85 -18.08 -8.37 18.79
C ALA A 85 -17.83 -6.97 18.17
N GLU A 86 -18.47 -5.93 18.69
CA GLU A 86 -18.22 -4.54 18.26
C GLU A 86 -16.78 -4.09 18.58
N LEU A 87 -16.27 -4.44 19.76
CA LEU A 87 -14.90 -4.12 20.18
C LEU A 87 -13.88 -4.76 19.24
N GLU A 88 -14.04 -6.06 18.93
CA GLU A 88 -13.15 -6.74 17.98
C GLU A 88 -13.23 -6.11 16.58
N LYS A 89 -14.43 -5.72 16.09
CA LYS A 89 -14.58 -4.99 14.82
C LYS A 89 -13.86 -3.63 14.83
N VAL A 90 -13.91 -2.90 15.94
CA VAL A 90 -13.21 -1.60 16.05
C VAL A 90 -11.70 -1.82 16.10
N LYS A 91 -11.24 -2.85 16.81
CA LYS A 91 -9.82 -3.20 16.91
C LYS A 91 -9.22 -3.62 15.57
N THR A 92 -9.93 -4.44 14.78
CA THR A 92 -9.48 -4.81 13.43
C THR A 92 -9.37 -3.57 12.54
N LYS A 93 -10.40 -2.72 12.51
CA LYS A 93 -10.37 -1.44 11.77
C LYS A 93 -9.23 -0.52 12.22
N ALA A 94 -8.96 -0.43 13.51
CA ALA A 94 -7.86 0.39 14.04
C ALA A 94 -6.50 -0.14 13.57
N SER A 95 -6.31 -1.46 13.56
CA SER A 95 -5.08 -2.09 13.06
C SER A 95 -4.88 -1.86 11.55
N GLU A 96 -5.96 -1.93 10.78
CA GLU A 96 -5.94 -1.67 9.33
C GLU A 96 -5.63 -0.21 9.01
N LEU A 97 -6.28 0.74 9.70
CA LEU A 97 -6.00 2.16 9.56
C LEU A 97 -4.55 2.50 9.96
N THR A 98 -4.01 1.86 10.99
CA THR A 98 -2.62 2.05 11.41
C THR A 98 -1.65 1.58 10.31
N ARG A 99 -1.94 0.43 9.68
CA ARG A 99 -1.15 -0.07 8.54
C ARG A 99 -1.24 0.86 7.34
N SER A 100 -2.44 1.31 6.98
CA SER A 100 -2.68 2.26 5.88
C SER A 100 -1.92 3.57 6.11
N LEU A 101 -1.98 4.11 7.32
CA LEU A 101 -1.25 5.32 7.70
C LEU A 101 0.27 5.14 7.55
N ALA A 102 0.82 4.01 8.02
CA ALA A 102 2.26 3.73 7.87
C ALA A 102 2.70 3.66 6.40
N LEU A 103 1.86 3.10 5.51
CA LEU A 103 2.11 3.07 4.07
C LEU A 103 2.05 4.47 3.46
N ALA A 104 1.04 5.26 3.81
CA ALA A 104 0.90 6.63 3.32
C ALA A 104 2.09 7.52 3.76
N GLU A 105 2.54 7.41 5.01
CA GLU A 105 3.72 8.12 5.48
C GLU A 105 5.01 7.68 4.77
N ALA A 106 5.14 6.39 4.46
CA ALA A 106 6.28 5.88 3.69
C ALA A 106 6.30 6.45 2.26
N GLN A 107 5.13 6.52 1.61
CA GLN A 107 4.96 7.14 0.30
C GLN A 107 5.26 8.65 0.35
N GLU A 108 4.79 9.36 1.37
CA GLU A 108 5.08 10.79 1.57
C GLU A 108 6.60 11.03 1.67
N ARG A 109 7.30 10.21 2.48
CA ARG A 109 8.76 10.30 2.62
C ARG A 109 9.48 10.05 1.30
N ALA A 110 9.04 9.06 0.51
CA ALA A 110 9.60 8.78 -0.81
C ALA A 110 9.38 9.93 -1.80
N LEU A 111 8.16 10.48 -1.84
CA LEU A 111 7.83 11.62 -2.71
C LEU A 111 8.63 12.88 -2.34
N LYS A 112 8.80 13.15 -1.02
CA LYS A 112 9.65 14.26 -0.55
C LYS A 112 11.11 14.08 -0.97
N ALA A 113 11.65 12.87 -0.86
CA ALA A 113 13.01 12.58 -1.31
C ALA A 113 13.17 12.76 -2.83
N ASN A 114 12.20 12.28 -3.61
CA ASN A 114 12.18 12.44 -5.07
C ASN A 114 12.09 13.92 -5.47
N ALA A 115 11.24 14.70 -4.81
CA ALA A 115 11.11 16.13 -5.06
C ALA A 115 12.43 16.87 -4.75
N SER A 116 13.07 16.57 -3.61
CA SER A 116 14.37 17.16 -3.28
C SER A 116 15.47 16.79 -4.28
N SER A 117 15.46 15.55 -4.77
CA SER A 117 16.37 15.11 -5.82
C SER A 117 16.13 15.88 -7.12
N ALA A 118 14.88 15.99 -7.57
CA ALA A 118 14.49 16.75 -8.75
C ALA A 118 14.86 18.25 -8.63
N ASP A 119 14.69 18.86 -7.45
CA ASP A 119 15.12 20.24 -7.23
C ASP A 119 16.63 20.40 -7.38
N SER A 120 17.41 19.42 -6.91
CA SER A 120 18.87 19.43 -7.05
C SER A 120 19.30 19.31 -8.52
N THR A 121 18.64 18.45 -9.31
CA THR A 121 18.94 18.29 -10.74
C THR A 121 18.55 19.54 -11.52
N ILE A 122 17.39 20.15 -11.23
CA ILE A 122 16.96 21.42 -11.82
C ILE A 122 17.98 22.52 -11.52
N ARG A 123 18.50 22.60 -10.29
CA ARG A 123 19.53 23.57 -9.94
C ARG A 123 20.81 23.35 -10.74
N GLY A 124 21.26 22.10 -10.86
CA GLY A 124 22.42 21.75 -11.69
C GLY A 124 22.25 22.12 -13.16
N LEU A 125 21.08 21.83 -13.75
CA LEU A 125 20.76 22.20 -15.13
C LEU A 125 20.75 23.73 -15.32
N LYS A 126 20.17 24.49 -14.38
CA LYS A 126 20.20 25.97 -14.42
C LYS A 126 21.63 26.51 -14.41
N GLU A 127 22.52 25.94 -13.60
CA GLU A 127 23.93 26.34 -13.57
C GLU A 127 24.64 26.01 -14.88
N GLN A 128 24.39 24.84 -15.48
CA GLN A 128 24.94 24.47 -16.79
C GLN A 128 24.47 25.41 -17.90
N VAL A 129 23.18 25.74 -17.93
CA VAL A 129 22.61 26.71 -18.88
C VAL A 129 23.27 28.08 -18.72
N GLN A 130 23.48 28.53 -17.48
CA GLN A 130 24.13 29.81 -17.22
C GLN A 130 25.59 29.82 -17.69
N ARG A 131 26.34 28.73 -17.44
CA ARG A 131 27.71 28.56 -17.97
C ARG A 131 27.71 28.59 -19.50
N MET A 132 26.84 27.81 -20.14
CA MET A 132 26.75 27.78 -21.61
C MET A 132 26.41 29.16 -22.20
N LYS A 133 25.50 29.90 -21.57
CA LYS A 133 25.18 31.28 -21.96
C LYS A 133 26.42 32.18 -21.90
N THR A 134 27.24 32.07 -20.84
CA THR A 134 28.48 32.85 -20.73
C THR A 134 29.49 32.46 -21.80
N THR A 135 29.67 31.17 -22.08
CA THR A 135 30.56 30.68 -23.14
C THR A 135 30.13 31.20 -24.52
N ILE A 136 28.83 31.15 -24.84
CA ILE A 136 28.31 31.69 -26.11
C ILE A 136 28.60 33.18 -26.24
N GLN A 137 28.44 33.96 -25.16
CA GLN A 137 28.76 35.38 -25.16
C GLN A 137 30.26 35.63 -25.41
N GLN A 138 31.14 34.84 -24.79
CA GLN A 138 32.59 34.91 -25.02
C GLN A 138 32.96 34.57 -26.47
N VAL A 139 32.39 33.49 -27.03
CA VAL A 139 32.62 33.09 -28.43
C VAL A 139 32.17 34.19 -29.38
N ARG A 140 30.97 34.77 -29.17
CA ARG A 140 30.48 35.91 -29.99
C ARG A 140 31.42 37.11 -29.92
N ALA A 141 31.89 37.46 -28.72
CA ALA A 141 32.83 38.56 -28.54
C ALA A 141 34.18 38.29 -29.23
N GLN A 142 34.69 37.05 -29.13
CA GLN A 142 35.91 36.63 -29.81
C GLN A 142 35.76 36.68 -31.34
N CYS A 143 34.68 36.12 -31.89
CA CYS A 143 34.40 36.20 -33.33
C CYS A 143 34.33 37.65 -33.81
N ALA A 144 33.66 38.54 -33.07
CA ALA A 144 33.61 39.96 -33.42
C ALA A 144 35.00 40.62 -33.41
N ASN A 145 35.87 40.25 -32.47
CA ASN A 145 37.25 40.75 -32.43
C ASN A 145 38.10 40.22 -33.59
N ASP A 146 37.94 38.95 -33.95
CA ASP A 146 38.68 38.34 -35.05
C ASP A 146 38.27 38.91 -36.40
N ILE A 147 36.98 39.21 -36.60
CA ILE A 147 36.48 39.94 -37.79
C ILE A 147 37.15 41.31 -37.87
N ARG A 148 37.15 42.10 -36.79
CA ARG A 148 37.80 43.44 -36.77
C ARG A 148 39.30 43.38 -37.09
N LYS A 149 40.01 42.37 -36.57
CA LYS A 149 41.45 42.17 -36.87
C LYS A 149 41.65 41.87 -38.36
N ARG A 150 40.83 40.97 -38.92
CA ARG A 150 40.87 40.65 -40.35
C ARG A 150 40.55 41.86 -41.23
N ASP A 151 39.56 42.67 -40.86
CA ASP A 151 39.21 43.89 -41.58
C ASP A 151 40.38 44.88 -41.60
N LEU A 152 41.07 45.05 -40.48
CA LEU A 152 42.25 45.92 -40.37
C LEU A 152 43.42 45.42 -41.23
N GLU A 153 43.71 44.11 -41.20
CA GLU A 153 44.72 43.50 -42.06
C GLU A 153 44.36 43.63 -43.55
N MET A 154 43.10 43.40 -43.89
CA MET A 154 42.60 43.58 -45.26
C MET A 154 42.76 45.04 -45.72
N GLN A 155 42.47 46.01 -44.85
CA GLN A 155 42.66 47.43 -45.15
C GLN A 155 44.14 47.77 -45.37
N LYS A 156 45.05 47.23 -44.55
CA LYS A 156 46.51 47.37 -44.76
C LYS A 156 46.93 46.80 -46.11
N LEU A 157 46.53 45.58 -46.44
CA LEU A 157 46.86 44.94 -47.72
C LEU A 157 46.31 45.74 -48.92
N LYS A 158 45.06 46.22 -48.83
CA LYS A 158 44.46 47.10 -49.85
C LYS A 158 45.29 48.38 -50.04
N SER A 159 45.72 49.01 -48.95
CA SER A 159 46.55 50.23 -49.03
C SER A 159 47.91 49.96 -49.71
N HIS A 160 48.58 48.85 -49.38
CA HIS A 160 49.83 48.45 -50.03
C HIS A 160 49.65 48.18 -51.53
N LEU A 161 48.57 47.51 -51.92
CA LEU A 161 48.25 47.27 -53.33
C LEU A 161 47.95 48.57 -54.09
N ALA A 162 47.20 49.49 -53.49
CA ALA A 162 46.90 50.79 -54.09
C ALA A 162 48.18 51.62 -54.28
N GLU A 163 49.08 51.64 -53.29
CA GLU A 163 50.38 52.33 -53.40
C GLU A 163 51.26 51.74 -54.51
N ARG A 164 51.26 50.41 -54.65
CA ARG A 164 51.97 49.70 -55.73
C ARG A 164 51.40 50.03 -57.11
N GLN A 165 50.08 50.15 -57.24
CA GLN A 165 49.41 50.53 -58.50
C GLN A 165 49.68 51.99 -58.88
N ARG A 166 49.88 52.88 -57.90
CA ARG A 166 50.19 54.31 -58.12
C ARG A 166 51.64 54.58 -58.49
N GLY A 167 52.45 53.54 -58.71
CA GLY A 167 53.82 53.64 -59.20
C GLY A 167 54.89 53.92 -58.14
N LYS A 168 54.53 53.97 -56.85
CA LYS A 168 55.52 54.11 -55.77
C LYS A 168 56.16 52.75 -55.48
N ARG A 169 57.25 52.45 -56.20
CA ARG A 169 58.16 51.33 -55.88
C ARG A 169 59.11 51.75 -54.77
N GLU A 170 58.59 51.93 -53.56
CA GLU A 170 59.47 51.99 -52.39
C GLU A 170 60.00 50.57 -52.15
N GLY A 171 61.32 50.43 -52.14
CA GLY A 171 62.05 49.20 -52.43
C GLY A 171 61.57 47.97 -51.67
N LEU A 172 61.13 46.96 -52.43
CA LEU A 172 61.09 45.58 -51.97
C LEU A 172 61.94 44.75 -52.92
N SER A 173 63.08 44.30 -52.38
CA SER A 173 63.85 43.18 -52.90
C SER A 173 62.89 42.07 -53.27
N MET A 174 62.83 41.76 -54.56
CA MET A 174 62.15 40.60 -55.12
C MET A 174 62.75 39.36 -54.47
N THR A 175 62.13 38.89 -53.38
CA THR A 175 62.53 37.63 -52.75
C THR A 175 61.92 36.53 -53.59
N THR A 176 62.67 36.11 -54.61
CA THR A 176 62.39 34.91 -55.39
C THR A 176 62.41 33.72 -54.44
N ILE A 177 61.25 33.16 -54.12
CA ILE A 177 61.15 31.92 -53.32
C ILE A 177 61.55 30.77 -54.25
N ASN A 178 62.79 30.29 -54.11
CA ASN A 178 63.24 29.07 -54.75
C ASN A 178 62.79 27.88 -53.88
N ILE A 179 61.79 27.14 -54.35
CA ILE A 179 61.28 25.96 -53.65
C ILE A 179 62.22 24.78 -53.98
N ASN A 180 63.07 24.40 -53.03
CA ASN A 180 63.89 23.21 -53.12
C ASN A 180 63.17 22.04 -52.40
N PRO A 181 62.76 20.96 -53.08
CA PRO A 181 62.05 19.86 -52.45
C PRO A 181 63.06 18.84 -51.91
N ALA A 182 63.73 19.15 -50.81
CA ALA A 182 64.45 18.14 -50.02
C ALA A 182 64.80 18.67 -48.62
N ALA A 183 64.53 17.81 -47.62
CA ALA A 183 64.98 17.85 -46.23
C ALA A 183 64.25 18.79 -45.24
N SER A 184 63.30 18.16 -44.54
CA SER A 184 63.33 18.00 -43.07
C SER A 184 63.14 19.22 -42.15
N GLN A 185 61.99 19.16 -41.46
CA GLN A 185 61.76 19.48 -40.04
C GLN A 185 61.53 20.94 -39.59
N SER A 186 60.43 21.05 -38.84
CA SER A 186 60.16 22.04 -37.78
C SER A 186 59.79 23.46 -38.21
N SER A 187 58.50 23.65 -38.46
CA SER A 187 57.83 24.94 -38.27
C SER A 187 56.40 24.68 -37.79
N ARG A 188 56.20 24.75 -36.47
CA ARG A 188 54.88 24.80 -35.82
C ARG A 188 54.14 26.04 -36.33
N SER A 189 53.31 25.88 -37.35
CA SER A 189 52.25 26.83 -37.67
C SER A 189 51.00 26.43 -36.89
N ARG A 190 50.76 27.13 -35.78
CA ARG A 190 49.50 27.07 -35.03
C ARG A 190 48.43 27.83 -35.83
N LEU A 191 47.85 27.20 -36.83
CA LEU A 191 46.66 27.71 -37.53
C LEU A 191 45.76 26.53 -37.88
N ALA A 192 44.81 26.26 -37.00
CA ALA A 192 43.52 25.58 -37.18
C ALA A 192 43.13 24.87 -35.88
N ALA A 193 42.81 25.65 -34.83
CA ALA A 193 42.03 25.13 -33.72
C ALA A 193 40.56 25.12 -34.18
N GLY A 194 40.18 24.00 -34.80
CA GLY A 194 38.87 23.76 -35.38
C GLY A 194 38.83 22.31 -35.86
N GLY A 195 38.99 21.38 -34.93
CA GLY A 195 39.14 19.95 -35.19
C GLY A 195 39.95 19.27 -34.08
N GLU A 196 39.55 19.49 -32.83
CA GLU A 196 40.15 18.82 -31.68
C GLU A 196 39.68 17.35 -31.72
N GLY A 197 40.58 16.44 -32.12
CA GLY A 197 40.35 14.98 -32.11
C GLY A 197 40.70 14.22 -33.38
N ILE A 198 40.59 14.82 -34.57
CA ILE A 198 40.65 14.08 -35.86
C ILE A 198 42.02 13.44 -36.16
N ASN A 199 43.11 13.90 -35.53
CA ASN A 199 44.47 13.40 -35.75
C ASN A 199 45.05 12.60 -34.58
N ASP A 200 44.24 12.20 -33.59
CA ASP A 200 44.70 11.30 -32.53
C ASP A 200 44.85 9.87 -33.12
N PRO A 201 46.01 9.19 -33.00
CA PRO A 201 46.17 7.82 -33.51
C PRO A 201 45.22 6.79 -32.88
N GLY A 202 44.52 7.14 -31.79
CA GLY A 202 43.39 6.38 -31.24
C GLY A 202 42.01 6.76 -31.82
N TYR A 203 41.87 7.95 -32.41
CA TYR A 203 40.61 8.44 -32.95
C TYR A 203 40.33 7.84 -34.32
N SER A 204 39.28 7.03 -34.39
CA SER A 204 38.80 6.44 -35.62
C SER A 204 37.30 6.66 -35.70
N LEU A 205 36.78 6.95 -36.89
CA LEU A 205 35.34 6.98 -37.15
C LEU A 205 34.65 5.68 -36.70
N LYS A 206 35.39 4.57 -36.69
CA LYS A 206 34.92 3.28 -36.16
C LYS A 206 34.68 3.32 -34.65
N GLN A 207 35.49 4.04 -33.89
CA GLN A 207 35.31 4.22 -32.45
C GLN A 207 34.07 5.07 -32.18
N GLU A 208 33.92 6.22 -32.84
CA GLU A 208 32.72 7.07 -32.69
C GLU A 208 31.43 6.33 -33.08
N THR A 209 31.48 5.53 -34.16
CA THR A 209 30.34 4.69 -34.57
C THR A 209 30.03 3.61 -33.53
N ASN A 210 31.05 3.01 -32.90
CA ASN A 210 30.88 1.99 -31.88
C ASN A 210 30.36 2.60 -30.56
N ASP A 211 30.89 3.75 -30.16
CA ASP A 211 30.44 4.50 -29.00
C ASP A 211 28.97 4.93 -29.17
N PHE A 212 28.60 5.44 -30.35
CA PHE A 212 27.22 5.78 -30.70
C PHE A 212 26.30 4.54 -30.73
N LEU A 213 26.73 3.42 -31.32
CA LEU A 213 25.96 2.17 -31.32
C LEU A 213 25.77 1.64 -29.91
N THR A 214 26.79 1.73 -29.06
CA THR A 214 26.74 1.28 -27.67
C THR A 214 25.78 2.16 -26.87
N GLU A 215 25.85 3.48 -27.03
CA GLU A 215 24.93 4.43 -26.41
C GLU A 215 23.49 4.19 -26.88
N LEU A 216 23.28 3.96 -28.17
CA LEU A 216 21.96 3.68 -28.74
C LEU A 216 21.41 2.34 -28.23
N CYS A 217 22.23 1.29 -28.18
CA CYS A 217 21.84 -0.01 -27.63
C CYS A 217 21.51 0.07 -26.13
N GLN A 218 22.26 0.87 -25.38
CA GLN A 218 21.99 1.11 -23.96
C GLN A 218 20.67 1.85 -23.79
N ASN A 219 20.47 2.96 -24.52
CA ASN A 219 19.23 3.74 -24.45
C ASN A 219 18.00 2.92 -24.85
N LEU A 220 18.10 2.10 -25.90
CA LEU A 220 17.01 1.19 -26.30
C LEU A 220 16.75 0.09 -25.27
N SER A 221 17.80 -0.40 -24.60
CA SER A 221 17.65 -1.42 -23.54
C SER A 221 16.99 -0.82 -22.31
N ASP A 222 17.42 0.38 -21.90
CA ASP A 222 16.84 1.12 -20.79
C ASP A 222 15.37 1.47 -21.07
N GLU A 223 15.05 1.93 -22.29
CA GLU A 223 13.67 2.23 -22.68
C GLU A 223 12.81 0.94 -22.71
N ASN A 224 13.33 -0.18 -23.22
CA ASN A 224 12.63 -1.46 -23.16
C ASN A 224 12.40 -1.95 -21.72
N ASP A 225 13.37 -1.78 -20.81
CA ASP A 225 13.20 -2.12 -19.40
C ASP A 225 12.13 -1.25 -18.73
N THR A 226 12.09 0.05 -19.05
CA THR A 226 11.01 0.93 -18.57
C THR A 226 9.64 0.51 -19.10
N LEU A 227 9.54 0.10 -20.37
CA LEU A 227 8.29 -0.37 -20.97
C LEU A 227 7.84 -1.70 -20.35
N ILE A 228 8.75 -2.65 -20.13
CA ILE A 228 8.47 -3.91 -19.45
C ILE A 228 7.97 -3.66 -18.03
N SER A 229 8.62 -2.75 -17.30
CA SER A 229 8.17 -2.37 -15.95
C SER A 229 6.78 -1.75 -15.97
N LEU A 230 6.50 -0.85 -16.92
CA LEU A 230 5.19 -0.21 -17.04
C LEU A 230 4.10 -1.23 -17.36
N ALA A 231 4.35 -2.15 -18.29
CA ALA A 231 3.42 -3.21 -18.68
C ALA A 231 3.14 -4.19 -17.53
N ARG A 232 4.14 -4.52 -16.71
CA ARG A 232 3.93 -5.33 -15.50
C ARG A 232 3.07 -4.61 -14.47
N ASN A 233 3.36 -3.34 -14.20
CA ASN A 233 2.58 -2.54 -13.25
C ASN A 233 1.11 -2.40 -13.69
N THR A 234 0.84 -2.28 -15.00
CA THR A 234 -0.53 -2.25 -15.50
C THR A 234 -1.23 -3.61 -15.38
N VAL A 235 -0.55 -4.72 -15.66
CA VAL A 235 -1.10 -6.08 -15.41
C VAL A 235 -1.43 -6.26 -13.93
N GLU A 236 -0.54 -5.87 -13.03
CA GLU A 236 -0.74 -5.99 -11.58
C GLU A 236 -1.91 -5.12 -11.10
N THR A 237 -1.98 -3.86 -11.56
CA THR A 237 -3.11 -2.96 -11.26
C THR A 237 -4.43 -3.55 -11.77
N LEU A 238 -4.45 -4.16 -12.96
CA LEU A 238 -5.65 -4.81 -13.50
C LEU A 238 -6.02 -6.08 -12.71
N LYS A 239 -5.03 -6.87 -12.26
CA LYS A 239 -5.26 -8.02 -11.36
C LYS A 239 -5.87 -7.57 -10.03
N ASP A 240 -5.36 -6.51 -9.43
CA ASP A 240 -5.86 -5.94 -8.18
C ASP A 240 -7.30 -5.44 -8.31
N LEU A 241 -7.62 -4.71 -9.40
CA LEU A 241 -8.97 -4.22 -9.67
C LEU A 241 -9.98 -5.36 -9.92
N GLN A 242 -9.50 -6.51 -10.37
CA GLN A 242 -10.31 -7.70 -10.62
C GLN A 242 -10.35 -8.67 -9.42
N GLY A 243 -9.61 -8.40 -8.34
CA GLY A 243 -9.53 -9.28 -7.16
C GLY A 243 -8.72 -10.56 -7.37
N LEU A 244 -7.89 -10.63 -8.41
CA LEU A 244 -7.11 -11.84 -8.77
C LEU A 244 -5.82 -12.02 -7.96
N SER A 245 -5.35 -10.99 -7.24
CA SER A 245 -4.08 -11.01 -6.51
C SER A 245 -4.03 -11.97 -5.31
N GLN A 246 -5.14 -12.59 -4.93
CA GLN A 246 -5.21 -13.55 -3.80
C GLN A 246 -5.21 -15.03 -4.22
N ALA A 247 -5.38 -15.34 -5.52
CA ALA A 247 -5.59 -16.71 -5.99
C ALA A 247 -4.30 -17.47 -6.37
N GLU A 248 -3.16 -16.79 -6.59
CA GLU A 248 -1.94 -17.42 -7.09
C GLU A 248 -0.91 -17.79 -5.98
N ASP A 249 -1.10 -17.34 -4.74
CA ASP A 249 -0.14 -17.54 -3.64
C ASP A 249 -0.42 -18.77 -2.75
N GLU A 250 -1.60 -19.41 -2.84
CA GLU A 250 -1.90 -20.62 -2.04
C GLU A 250 -1.39 -21.94 -2.66
N ASP A 251 -1.03 -21.97 -3.95
CA ASP A 251 -0.70 -23.22 -4.65
C ASP A 251 0.80 -23.60 -4.69
N LYS A 252 1.68 -22.87 -3.98
CA LYS A 252 3.11 -23.22 -3.85
C LYS A 252 3.48 -23.90 -2.53
N SER A 253 2.50 -24.25 -1.68
CA SER A 253 2.73 -24.92 -0.39
C SER A 253 2.64 -26.46 -0.43
N ALA A 254 2.44 -27.09 -1.59
CA ALA A 254 2.20 -28.53 -1.67
C ALA A 254 3.14 -29.25 -2.65
N THR A 255 4.46 -29.13 -2.49
CA THR A 255 5.37 -30.19 -2.96
C THR A 255 6.65 -30.22 -2.13
N GLY A 256 6.68 -31.13 -1.16
CA GLY A 256 7.87 -31.37 -0.35
C GLY A 256 8.97 -32.06 -1.14
N MET A 257 10.22 -31.64 -0.92
CA MET A 257 11.38 -32.54 -0.85
C MET A 257 12.47 -31.89 -0.02
N ALA A 258 12.92 -32.62 1.00
CA ALA A 258 13.99 -32.26 1.90
C ALA A 258 15.35 -32.20 1.20
N SER A 259 16.19 -31.22 1.54
CA SER A 259 17.65 -31.40 1.60
C SER A 259 18.35 -30.27 2.35
N VAL A 260 18.81 -30.63 3.55
CA VAL A 260 20.02 -30.22 4.29
C VAL A 260 20.89 -29.05 3.74
N GLY A 261 21.07 -28.02 4.59
CA GLY A 261 22.41 -27.57 4.99
C GLY A 261 23.03 -26.33 4.33
N ALA A 262 23.76 -25.60 5.18
CA ALA A 262 24.78 -24.57 4.92
C ALA A 262 24.31 -23.11 4.73
N GLY A 263 24.78 -22.26 5.64
CA GLY A 263 24.53 -20.82 5.65
C GLY A 263 25.47 -20.01 4.75
N ARG A 264 25.11 -18.73 4.65
CA ARG A 264 25.88 -17.57 4.17
C ARG A 264 26.51 -17.69 2.77
N SER A 265 25.97 -16.91 1.83
CA SER A 265 26.82 -16.01 1.02
C SER A 265 26.03 -14.77 0.61
N LEU A 266 26.48 -13.62 1.11
CA LEU A 266 26.26 -12.34 0.43
C LEU A 266 27.07 -12.37 -0.88
N GLN A 267 26.53 -11.74 -1.91
CA GLN A 267 27.21 -11.15 -3.07
C GLN A 267 27.20 -11.96 -4.39
N GLY A 268 26.51 -11.38 -5.38
CA GLY A 268 26.92 -11.40 -6.79
C GLY A 268 26.29 -12.45 -7.69
N SER A 269 25.14 -12.14 -8.29
CA SER A 269 24.84 -12.59 -9.65
C SER A 269 23.90 -11.58 -10.32
N VAL A 270 24.50 -10.68 -11.09
CA VAL A 270 23.85 -9.94 -12.18
C VAL A 270 23.38 -10.98 -13.21
N THR A 271 22.32 -10.65 -13.95
CA THR A 271 21.61 -11.44 -14.99
C THR A 271 20.48 -12.35 -14.49
N ALA A 272 19.35 -11.73 -14.17
CA ALA A 272 18.06 -12.36 -14.39
C ALA A 272 17.12 -11.33 -15.02
N LEU A 273 17.14 -11.21 -16.35
CA LEU A 273 15.98 -10.90 -17.17
C LEU A 273 16.31 -11.35 -18.61
N PRO A 274 15.35 -11.93 -19.36
CA PRO A 274 13.95 -11.53 -19.34
C PRO A 274 12.96 -12.67 -18.99
N THR A 275 11.89 -12.34 -18.27
CA THR A 275 10.58 -12.97 -18.53
C THR A 275 10.31 -12.73 -20.01
N SER A 276 10.08 -13.77 -20.81
CA SER A 276 9.83 -13.57 -22.24
C SER A 276 8.64 -12.62 -22.40
N CYS A 277 8.71 -11.73 -23.38
CA CYS A 277 7.57 -10.87 -23.75
C CYS A 277 6.29 -11.70 -23.92
N ASP A 278 6.45 -12.95 -24.38
CA ASP A 278 5.39 -13.96 -24.52
C ASP A 278 4.70 -14.31 -23.19
N GLU A 279 5.44 -14.40 -22.07
CA GLU A 279 4.89 -14.69 -20.75
C GLU A 279 4.06 -13.50 -20.23
N LEU A 280 4.56 -12.28 -20.43
CA LEU A 280 3.83 -11.06 -20.07
C LEU A 280 2.58 -10.86 -20.95
N SER A 281 2.68 -11.19 -22.24
CA SER A 281 1.55 -11.19 -23.16
C SER A 281 0.48 -12.19 -22.72
N ALA A 282 0.87 -13.42 -22.38
CA ALA A 282 -0.06 -14.45 -21.91
C ALA A 282 -0.77 -14.04 -20.60
N GLN A 283 -0.05 -13.38 -19.69
CA GLN A 283 -0.65 -12.83 -18.46
C GLN A 283 -1.65 -11.71 -18.76
N MET A 284 -1.31 -10.78 -19.67
CA MET A 284 -2.22 -9.71 -20.08
C MET A 284 -3.49 -10.27 -20.75
N ASP A 285 -3.34 -11.26 -21.64
CA ASP A 285 -4.48 -11.92 -22.31
C ASP A 285 -5.40 -12.61 -21.30
N HIS A 286 -4.84 -13.27 -20.28
CA HIS A 286 -5.62 -13.90 -19.21
C HIS A 286 -6.44 -12.89 -18.39
N VAL A 287 -5.80 -11.78 -18.00
CA VAL A 287 -6.45 -10.69 -17.24
C VAL A 287 -7.54 -9.98 -18.05
N LEU A 288 -7.33 -9.81 -19.36
CA LEU A 288 -8.32 -9.20 -20.24
C LEU A 288 -9.50 -10.15 -20.52
N GLU A 289 -9.27 -11.44 -20.66
CA GLU A 289 -10.34 -12.42 -20.85
C GLU A 289 -11.18 -12.60 -19.58
N HIS A 290 -10.56 -12.54 -18.40
CA HIS A 290 -11.28 -12.50 -17.13
C HIS A 290 -12.15 -11.23 -17.00
N LEU A 291 -11.61 -10.06 -17.35
CA LEU A 291 -12.37 -8.80 -17.40
C LEU A 291 -13.55 -8.89 -18.36
N ARG A 292 -13.34 -9.47 -19.54
CA ARG A 292 -14.40 -9.70 -20.52
C ARG A 292 -15.50 -10.58 -19.95
N THR A 293 -15.14 -11.65 -19.25
CA THR A 293 -16.08 -12.57 -18.61
C THR A 293 -16.92 -11.87 -17.53
N LEU A 294 -16.29 -11.06 -16.69
CA LEU A 294 -16.99 -10.23 -15.68
C LEU A 294 -17.98 -9.24 -16.32
N LEU A 295 -17.61 -8.65 -17.46
CA LEU A 295 -18.45 -7.68 -18.17
C LEU A 295 -19.57 -8.34 -19.00
N THR A 296 -19.41 -9.59 -19.44
CA THR A 296 -20.42 -10.32 -20.24
C THR A 296 -21.36 -11.20 -19.41
N ASN A 297 -21.00 -11.56 -18.18
CA ASN A 297 -21.86 -12.28 -17.23
C ASN A 297 -21.80 -11.65 -15.82
N PRO A 298 -22.61 -10.62 -15.54
CA PRO A 298 -22.56 -9.88 -14.28
C PRO A 298 -23.17 -10.60 -13.06
N SER A 299 -23.47 -11.91 -13.14
CA SER A 299 -24.19 -12.66 -12.10
C SER A 299 -23.40 -13.84 -11.51
N LEU A 300 -22.13 -13.66 -11.21
CA LEU A 300 -21.35 -14.60 -10.40
C LEU A 300 -20.65 -13.84 -9.28
N GLY A 301 -21.31 -13.78 -8.11
CA GLY A 301 -20.66 -13.40 -6.87
C GLY A 301 -19.58 -14.42 -6.49
N GLU A 302 -18.61 -13.95 -5.70
CA GLU A 302 -17.60 -14.74 -4.97
C GLU A 302 -18.09 -16.17 -4.66
N ASN A 303 -17.35 -17.16 -5.17
CA ASN A 303 -17.52 -18.61 -4.94
C ASN A 303 -18.36 -19.43 -5.93
N GLY A 304 -18.45 -19.03 -7.20
CA GLY A 304 -18.70 -19.98 -8.30
C GLY A 304 -19.94 -20.87 -8.16
N LYS A 305 -20.98 -20.42 -7.45
CA LYS A 305 -22.25 -21.12 -7.34
C LYS A 305 -23.37 -20.26 -7.90
N PRO A 306 -24.24 -20.84 -8.75
CA PRO A 306 -25.41 -20.13 -9.24
C PRO A 306 -26.35 -19.85 -8.05
N VAL A 307 -26.69 -18.57 -7.87
CA VAL A 307 -27.77 -18.15 -6.96
C VAL A 307 -29.07 -18.57 -7.64
N GLU A 308 -29.75 -19.59 -7.10
CA GLU A 308 -31.09 -19.92 -7.56
C GLU A 308 -32.05 -18.75 -7.29
N PRO A 309 -32.87 -18.35 -8.28
CA PRO A 309 -33.87 -17.33 -8.06
C PRO A 309 -34.97 -17.91 -7.15
N GLY A 310 -35.08 -17.32 -5.96
CA GLY A 310 -36.14 -17.63 -5.00
C GLY A 310 -37.52 -17.49 -5.65
N ARG A 311 -38.32 -18.56 -5.53
CA ARG A 311 -39.75 -18.55 -5.78
C ARG A 311 -40.40 -17.41 -5.00
N TYR A 312 -41.02 -16.48 -5.72
CA TYR A 312 -42.09 -15.67 -5.16
C TYR A 312 -43.29 -16.59 -4.96
N ASP A 313 -43.52 -17.03 -3.72
CA ASP A 313 -44.84 -17.53 -3.31
C ASP A 313 -45.77 -16.31 -3.16
N ASP A 314 -46.43 -15.94 -4.25
CA ASP A 314 -47.60 -15.07 -4.23
C ASP A 314 -48.77 -15.83 -3.61
N GLY A 315 -48.95 -15.66 -2.30
CA GLY A 315 -50.08 -16.19 -1.54
C GLY A 315 -51.01 -15.09 -1.05
N TRP A 316 -51.79 -14.48 -1.94
CA TRP A 316 -53.04 -13.77 -1.58
C TRP A 316 -54.12 -13.91 -2.67
N LEU A 317 -55.28 -14.44 -2.23
CA LEU A 317 -56.65 -14.32 -2.76
C LEU A 317 -57.13 -15.26 -3.89
N ALA A 318 -57.71 -16.39 -3.48
CA ALA A 318 -59.15 -16.70 -3.65
C ALA A 318 -59.56 -17.91 -2.78
#